data_AF-A0A0M8PPK5-F1
#
_entry.id   AF-A0A0M8PPK5-F1
#
_cell.length_a   1.000
_cell.length_b   1.000
_cell.length_c   1.000
_cell.angle_alpha   90.00
_cell.angle_beta   90.00
_cell.angle_gamma   90.00
#
_symmetry.space_group_name_H-M   'P 1'
#
loop_
_entity.id
_entity.type
_entity.pdbx_description
1 polymer ?
#
loop_
_entity_poly.entity_id
_entity_poly.type
_entity_poly.pdbx_seq_one_letter_code
_entity_poly.pdbx_strand_id
1 'polypeptide(L)'
;MKNDKQIILFGTGSSAQATEALLNRVNLKVDGYTDNNQQLWGQYKNGKPIFSPSNLNIHHHIIIIASMYKKEIAEQLDMLGFIEHQSYLYPENFMFINNKYIYVKKEPIFPKPTNILENIDTQAITIYDNQGMLQYSKPIILDSKRYPNFIFPQQDHPSGEVSIQVLKDAYTLGYSGMIFDNQVQMVKSLSTLSMVNMGIWDGRRWDESFFENLVPTPFLKKLNGINAVTSTRWSGVNYYHWMFEELPRFYILKKSGIKINKFISNFRGYDFQKCSLEAIDINQDNIISSSDSYGFQTETLVVPYSPYYDSGYVSTWVCDFLRKTFLNKVTMKENEYKRIYITRGSARYRKIHNEEALIELLKAYDFKILDMGQFNIYEQANIFNSADVIIGIHGAALSNVVFCKPKTKLVEIFNPLYMPTMYWGIASQVGVEYYCSIGNSLDTHFNETEIEILLSKDIEVDLKQIQKFLTEYL
;
A
#
# COMPACT_ATOMS: atom_id res chain seq x y z
N MET A 1 25.78 -10.21 16.02
CA MET A 1 27.19 -10.49 15.76
C MET A 1 27.74 -9.36 14.91
N LYS A 2 28.48 -8.41 15.50
CA LYS A 2 29.38 -7.54 14.72
C LYS A 2 30.68 -8.33 14.60
N ASN A 3 30.75 -9.20 13.61
CA ASN A 3 32.03 -9.63 13.05
C ASN A 3 32.22 -8.82 11.78
N ASP A 4 33.47 -8.54 11.39
CA ASP A 4 33.88 -7.87 10.14
C ASP A 4 33.55 -8.70 8.88
N LYS A 5 32.44 -9.46 8.91
CA LYS A 5 31.97 -10.27 7.81
C LYS A 5 31.17 -9.43 6.83
N GLN A 6 31.45 -9.63 5.56
CA GLN A 6 30.73 -9.03 4.46
C GLN A 6 29.37 -9.71 4.27
N ILE A 7 28.34 -8.92 4.01
CA ILE A 7 26.99 -9.42 3.72
C ILE A 7 26.86 -9.64 2.22
N ILE A 8 26.68 -10.90 1.83
CA ILE A 8 26.53 -11.30 0.43
C ILE A 8 25.11 -11.78 0.19
N LEU A 9 24.45 -11.25 -0.84
CA LEU A 9 23.16 -11.77 -1.29
C LEU A 9 23.38 -12.90 -2.28
N PHE A 10 22.81 -14.08 -2.01
CA PHE A 10 22.79 -15.18 -2.96
C PHE A 10 21.55 -15.05 -3.85
N GLY A 11 21.77 -14.67 -5.10
CA GLY A 11 20.75 -14.34 -6.08
C GLY A 11 20.81 -12.89 -6.52
N THR A 12 20.47 -12.65 -7.77
CA THR A 12 20.51 -11.32 -8.41
C THR A 12 19.15 -10.89 -8.97
N GLY A 13 18.06 -11.57 -8.59
CA GLY A 13 16.70 -11.25 -9.04
C GLY A 13 16.02 -10.10 -8.27
N SER A 14 14.69 -10.06 -8.38
CA SER A 14 13.81 -9.14 -7.64
C SER A 14 13.86 -9.36 -6.13
N SER A 15 13.93 -10.62 -5.68
CA SER A 15 14.10 -10.99 -4.26
C SER A 15 15.36 -10.36 -3.66
N ALA A 16 16.46 -10.29 -4.42
CA ALA A 16 17.70 -9.65 -3.98
C ALA A 16 17.54 -8.13 -3.83
N GLN A 17 16.81 -7.49 -4.74
CA GLN A 17 16.52 -6.06 -4.64
C GLN A 17 15.65 -5.73 -3.43
N ALA A 18 14.62 -6.54 -3.16
CA ALA A 18 13.76 -6.37 -1.99
C ALA A 18 14.55 -6.59 -0.68
N THR A 19 15.40 -7.61 -0.65
CA THR A 19 16.26 -7.93 0.51
C THR A 19 17.29 -6.82 0.75
N GLU A 20 17.91 -6.28 -0.29
CA GLU A 20 18.84 -5.16 -0.15
C GLU A 20 18.13 -3.90 0.38
N ALA A 21 16.94 -3.59 -0.12
CA ALA A 21 16.14 -2.48 0.39
C ALA A 21 15.78 -2.66 1.87
N LEU A 22 15.48 -3.90 2.29
CA LEU A 22 15.25 -4.26 3.68
C LEU A 22 16.50 -4.02 4.55
N LEU A 23 17.67 -4.50 4.11
CA LEU A 23 18.93 -4.38 4.83
C LEU A 23 19.39 -2.92 4.95
N ASN A 24 19.22 -2.13 3.89
CA ASN A 24 19.55 -0.71 3.91
C ASN A 24 18.72 0.05 4.96
N ARG A 25 17.45 -0.33 5.20
CA ARG A 25 16.61 0.27 6.25
C ARG A 25 17.12 0.01 7.67
N VAL A 26 17.94 -1.02 7.85
CA VAL A 26 18.59 -1.34 9.14
C VAL A 26 20.05 -0.95 9.19
N ASN A 27 20.51 -0.12 8.26
CA ASN A 27 21.91 0.27 8.13
C ASN A 27 22.86 -0.94 8.00
N LEU A 28 22.38 -2.05 7.42
CA LEU A 28 23.22 -3.17 7.02
C LEU A 28 23.51 -3.04 5.53
N LYS A 29 24.79 -2.86 5.20
CA LYS A 29 25.25 -2.72 3.83
C LYS A 29 25.43 -4.09 3.21
N VAL A 30 24.89 -4.29 2.01
CA VAL A 30 25.25 -5.41 1.15
C VAL A 30 26.60 -5.11 0.50
N ASP A 31 27.54 -6.05 0.55
CA ASP A 31 28.90 -5.89 0.04
C ASP A 31 29.07 -6.48 -1.37
N GLY A 32 28.25 -7.46 -1.73
CA GLY A 32 28.29 -8.10 -3.04
C GLY A 32 27.15 -9.08 -3.26
N TYR A 33 27.14 -9.68 -4.44
CA TYR A 33 26.20 -10.73 -4.81
C TYR A 33 26.95 -11.97 -5.27
N THR A 34 26.29 -13.11 -5.16
CA THR A 34 26.72 -14.36 -5.79
C THR A 34 25.54 -14.99 -6.51
N ASP A 35 25.77 -15.67 -7.63
CA ASP A 35 24.72 -16.29 -8.42
C ASP A 35 25.24 -17.57 -9.06
N ASN A 36 24.38 -18.58 -9.29
CA ASN A 36 24.78 -19.80 -9.99
C ASN A 36 24.88 -19.58 -11.51
N ASN A 37 24.30 -18.50 -12.04
CA ASN A 37 24.44 -18.15 -13.45
C ASN A 37 25.83 -17.57 -13.76
N GLN A 38 26.66 -18.37 -14.43
CA GLN A 38 28.02 -18.01 -14.82
C GLN A 38 28.11 -16.74 -15.67
N GLN A 39 27.07 -16.44 -16.46
CA GLN A 39 27.07 -15.25 -17.32
C GLN A 39 27.10 -13.95 -16.51
N LEU A 40 26.66 -13.99 -15.25
CA LEU A 40 26.63 -12.82 -14.36
C LEU A 40 27.95 -12.58 -13.63
N TRP A 41 28.87 -13.55 -13.61
CA TRP A 41 30.11 -13.43 -12.85
C TRP A 41 31.02 -12.35 -13.44
N GLY A 42 31.60 -11.52 -12.56
CA GLY A 42 32.41 -10.37 -12.95
C GLY A 42 31.60 -9.12 -13.34
N GLN A 43 30.27 -9.24 -13.47
CA GLN A 43 29.40 -8.08 -13.63
C GLN A 43 29.16 -7.36 -12.30
N TYR A 44 28.50 -6.21 -12.38
CA TYR A 44 28.13 -5.41 -11.22
C TYR A 44 26.62 -5.20 -11.16
N LYS A 45 26.05 -5.30 -9.95
CA LYS A 45 24.67 -4.91 -9.66
C LYS A 45 24.66 -3.84 -8.58
N ASN A 46 23.95 -2.74 -8.80
CA ASN A 46 23.90 -1.61 -7.86
C ASN A 46 25.30 -1.15 -7.37
N GLY A 47 26.27 -1.16 -8.28
CA GLY A 47 27.68 -0.81 -8.00
C GLY A 47 28.48 -1.85 -7.21
N LYS A 48 27.97 -3.07 -7.01
CA LYS A 48 28.63 -4.13 -6.24
C LYS A 48 28.91 -5.35 -7.12
N PRO A 49 30.01 -6.08 -6.87
CA PRO A 49 30.41 -7.20 -7.73
C PRO A 49 29.47 -8.40 -7.58
N ILE A 50 29.31 -9.13 -8.68
CA ILE A 50 28.69 -10.45 -8.71
C ILE A 50 29.80 -11.48 -8.95
N PHE A 51 29.94 -12.46 -8.07
CA PHE A 51 31.00 -13.46 -8.16
C PHE A 51 30.48 -14.89 -8.05
N SER A 52 31.36 -15.87 -8.28
CA SER A 52 31.01 -17.28 -8.23
C SER A 52 30.80 -17.75 -6.79
N PRO A 53 29.85 -18.66 -6.51
CA PRO A 53 29.68 -19.24 -5.17
C PRO A 53 30.94 -19.93 -4.64
N SER A 54 31.86 -20.37 -5.50
CA SER A 54 33.16 -20.93 -5.10
C SER A 54 34.10 -19.92 -4.44
N ASN A 55 33.88 -18.62 -4.65
CA ASN A 55 34.62 -17.55 -3.97
C ASN A 55 34.07 -17.24 -2.57
N LEU A 56 33.00 -17.91 -2.12
CA LEU A 56 32.45 -17.72 -0.78
C LEU A 56 33.39 -18.26 0.29
N ASN A 57 33.54 -17.50 1.39
CA ASN A 57 34.39 -17.87 2.50
C ASN A 57 33.62 -17.72 3.82
N ILE A 58 33.45 -18.83 4.56
CA ILE A 58 32.66 -18.87 5.79
C ILE A 58 33.19 -17.95 6.91
N HIS A 59 34.50 -17.68 6.93
CA HIS A 59 35.11 -16.81 7.93
C HIS A 59 34.92 -15.32 7.59
N HIS A 60 34.71 -14.98 6.32
CA HIS A 60 34.59 -13.60 5.84
C HIS A 60 33.18 -13.21 5.44
N HIS A 61 32.29 -14.15 5.13
CA HIS A 61 30.97 -13.85 4.57
C HIS A 61 29.83 -14.31 5.50
N ILE A 62 28.75 -13.52 5.51
CA ILE A 62 27.40 -13.93 5.91
C ILE A 62 26.55 -13.89 4.67
N ILE A 63 25.84 -14.99 4.41
CA ILE A 63 25.03 -15.13 3.20
C ILE A 63 23.57 -14.90 3.53
N ILE A 64 22.86 -14.18 2.68
CA ILE A 64 21.41 -14.09 2.74
C ILE A 64 20.86 -14.64 1.44
N ILE A 65 20.09 -15.74 1.53
CA ILE A 65 19.53 -16.43 0.37
C ILE A 65 18.36 -15.59 -0.16
N ALA A 66 18.62 -14.81 -1.21
CA ALA A 66 17.66 -13.89 -1.81
C ALA A 66 17.22 -14.38 -3.19
N SER A 67 16.73 -15.62 -3.24
CA SER A 67 16.36 -16.35 -4.45
C SER A 67 15.09 -17.18 -4.23
N MET A 68 14.43 -17.59 -5.31
CA MET A 68 13.34 -18.56 -5.28
C MET A 68 13.84 -20.01 -5.11
N TYR A 69 15.09 -20.29 -5.51
CA TYR A 69 15.74 -21.60 -5.40
C TYR A 69 16.38 -21.81 -4.02
N LYS A 70 15.60 -21.57 -2.96
CA LYS A 70 16.12 -21.49 -1.58
C LYS A 70 16.70 -22.81 -1.10
N LYS A 71 16.03 -23.91 -1.44
CA LYS A 71 16.40 -25.25 -0.98
C LYS A 71 17.72 -25.70 -1.61
N GLU A 72 17.84 -25.54 -2.92
CA GLU A 72 19.04 -25.92 -3.68
C GLU A 72 20.24 -25.07 -3.26
N ILE A 73 20.04 -23.77 -3.02
CA ILE A 73 21.10 -22.87 -2.54
C ILE A 73 21.49 -23.22 -1.10
N ALA A 74 20.53 -23.59 -0.23
CA ALA A 74 20.85 -24.02 1.13
C ALA A 74 21.71 -25.30 1.13
N GLU A 75 21.31 -26.31 0.36
CA GLU A 75 22.09 -27.55 0.19
C GLU A 75 23.51 -27.26 -0.35
N GLN A 76 23.64 -26.31 -1.30
CA GLN A 76 24.93 -25.85 -1.81
C GLN A 76 25.79 -25.20 -0.72
N LEU A 77 25.20 -24.32 0.09
CA LEU A 77 25.90 -23.62 1.17
C LEU A 77 26.32 -24.60 2.29
N ASP A 78 25.50 -25.59 2.59
CA ASP A 78 25.82 -26.67 3.54
C ASP A 78 27.04 -27.47 3.05
N MET A 79 27.10 -27.83 1.76
CA MET A 79 28.27 -28.49 1.16
C MET A 79 29.54 -27.62 1.20
N LEU A 80 29.39 -26.30 1.15
CA LEU A 80 30.49 -25.33 1.32
C LEU A 80 30.84 -25.09 2.80
N GLY A 81 30.19 -25.79 3.72
CA GLY A 81 30.43 -25.74 5.16
C GLY A 81 29.73 -24.60 5.90
N PHE A 82 28.95 -23.76 5.21
CA PHE A 82 28.15 -22.74 5.88
C PHE A 82 27.03 -23.39 6.71
N ILE A 83 26.66 -22.75 7.81
CA ILE A 83 25.69 -23.25 8.78
C ILE A 83 24.44 -22.39 8.75
N GLU A 84 23.29 -23.04 8.59
CA GLU A 84 21.96 -22.41 8.62
C GLU A 84 21.75 -21.60 9.91
N HIS A 85 21.17 -20.40 9.77
CA HIS A 85 20.87 -19.48 10.87
C HIS A 85 22.10 -18.97 11.65
N GLN A 86 23.31 -19.20 11.12
CA GLN A 86 24.56 -18.74 11.70
C GLN A 86 25.41 -17.99 10.68
N SER A 87 25.74 -18.64 9.55
CA SER A 87 26.52 -18.05 8.46
C SER A 87 25.74 -17.91 7.16
N TYR A 88 24.56 -18.53 7.04
CA TYR A 88 23.55 -18.11 6.06
C TYR A 88 22.16 -17.96 6.68
N LEU A 89 21.39 -17.02 6.13
CA LEU A 89 20.10 -16.54 6.65
C LEU A 89 19.06 -16.43 5.54
N TYR A 90 17.79 -16.37 5.95
CA TYR A 90 16.65 -16.19 5.05
C TYR A 90 15.99 -14.82 5.26
N PRO A 91 15.67 -14.06 4.19
CA PRO A 91 14.96 -12.79 4.27
C PRO A 91 13.62 -12.87 5.03
N GLU A 92 12.85 -13.94 4.82
CA GLU A 92 11.55 -14.18 5.47
C GLU A 92 11.64 -14.37 6.99
N ASN A 93 12.82 -14.69 7.52
CA ASN A 93 13.06 -14.85 8.95
C ASN A 93 13.37 -13.52 9.65
N PHE A 94 13.31 -12.38 8.96
CA PHE A 94 13.38 -11.06 9.59
C PHE A 94 12.00 -10.49 9.89
N MET A 95 11.70 -10.28 11.17
CA MET A 95 10.48 -9.62 11.65
C MET A 95 10.80 -8.19 12.10
N PHE A 96 9.96 -7.22 11.76
CA PHE A 96 10.06 -5.85 12.30
C PHE A 96 9.15 -5.67 13.51
N ILE A 97 9.74 -5.38 14.67
CA ILE A 97 9.05 -5.15 15.94
C ILE A 97 9.86 -4.19 16.81
N ASN A 98 9.20 -3.28 17.52
CA ASN A 98 9.85 -2.28 18.38
C ASN A 98 10.94 -1.47 17.64
N ASN A 99 10.61 -1.03 16.42
CA ASN A 99 11.51 -0.28 15.55
C ASN A 99 12.86 -0.98 15.25
N LYS A 100 12.87 -2.32 15.30
CA LYS A 100 14.06 -3.15 15.05
C LYS A 100 13.67 -4.37 14.25
N TYR A 101 14.60 -4.84 13.42
CA TYR A 101 14.46 -6.16 12.80
C TYR A 101 15.08 -7.21 13.72
N ILE A 102 14.32 -8.27 13.97
CA ILE A 102 14.77 -9.43 14.71
C ILE A 102 14.78 -10.63 13.77
N TYR A 103 15.85 -11.43 13.85
CA TYR A 103 15.91 -12.70 13.13
C TYR A 103 15.26 -13.80 13.98
N VAL A 104 14.18 -14.38 13.48
CA VAL A 104 13.43 -15.45 14.14
C VAL A 104 13.85 -16.79 13.54
N LYS A 105 14.46 -17.65 14.37
CA LYS A 105 15.08 -18.91 13.95
C LYS A 105 14.37 -20.18 14.44
N LYS A 106 13.24 -20.05 15.13
CA LYS A 106 12.53 -21.18 15.77
C LYS A 106 11.02 -21.04 15.65
N GLU A 107 10.40 -22.17 15.31
CA GLU A 107 8.96 -22.46 15.33
C GLU A 107 8.39 -22.36 16.77
N PRO A 108 7.09 -22.10 16.95
CA PRO A 108 5.97 -22.76 16.27
C PRO A 108 5.62 -22.19 14.88
N ILE A 109 4.98 -23.03 14.07
CA ILE A 109 4.37 -22.65 12.79
C ILE A 109 2.92 -22.21 13.05
N PHE A 110 2.41 -21.31 12.21
CA PHE A 110 1.00 -20.93 12.23
C PHE A 110 0.11 -22.15 11.94
N PRO A 111 -0.93 -22.39 12.75
CA PRO A 111 -1.80 -23.54 12.55
C PRO A 111 -2.53 -23.47 11.21
N LYS A 112 -2.75 -24.63 10.59
CA LYS A 112 -3.54 -24.70 9.36
C LYS A 112 -4.98 -24.30 9.68
N PRO A 113 -5.60 -23.40 8.88
CA PRO A 113 -7.01 -23.06 9.03
C PRO A 113 -7.91 -24.30 8.92
N THR A 114 -8.98 -24.34 9.71
CA THR A 114 -9.88 -25.50 9.78
C THR A 114 -11.17 -25.31 8.98
N ASN A 115 -11.69 -24.08 8.94
CA ASN A 115 -12.91 -23.72 8.20
C ASN A 115 -13.00 -22.19 7.97
N ILE A 116 -13.99 -21.76 7.19
CA ILE A 116 -14.38 -20.36 6.98
C ILE A 116 -15.71 -20.10 7.70
N LEU A 117 -15.73 -19.09 8.58
CA LEU A 117 -16.94 -18.54 9.18
C LEU A 117 -17.34 -17.27 8.43
N GLU A 118 -18.61 -17.13 8.08
CA GLU A 118 -19.11 -15.87 7.50
C GLU A 118 -19.00 -14.71 8.51
N ASN A 119 -19.40 -14.96 9.76
CA ASN A 119 -19.37 -13.97 10.83
C ASN A 119 -19.10 -14.64 12.19
N ILE A 120 -18.80 -13.83 13.20
CA ILE A 120 -18.61 -14.25 14.58
C ILE A 120 -19.55 -13.48 15.50
N ASP A 121 -20.14 -14.16 16.47
CA ASP A 121 -21.01 -13.54 17.47
C ASP A 121 -20.15 -12.89 18.56
N THR A 122 -19.76 -11.64 18.31
CA THR A 122 -19.01 -10.80 19.27
C THR A 122 -19.73 -9.49 19.49
N GLN A 123 -19.68 -8.98 20.73
CA GLN A 123 -20.20 -7.66 21.05
C GLN A 123 -19.37 -6.59 20.33
N ALA A 124 -19.95 -5.99 19.30
CA ALA A 124 -19.36 -4.90 18.56
C ALA A 124 -19.36 -3.62 19.41
N ILE A 125 -18.24 -2.90 19.45
CA ILE A 125 -18.16 -1.55 20.03
C ILE A 125 -18.30 -0.56 18.87
N THR A 126 -19.45 0.08 18.74
CA THR A 126 -19.69 1.08 17.70
C THR A 126 -19.07 2.42 18.05
N ILE A 127 -18.41 3.00 17.05
CA ILE A 127 -17.69 4.27 17.13
C ILE A 127 -18.40 5.37 16.34
N TYR A 128 -18.98 5.03 15.18
CA TYR A 128 -19.77 5.95 14.37
C TYR A 128 -21.05 5.27 13.86
N ASP A 129 -22.17 6.00 13.90
CA ASP A 129 -23.35 5.72 13.10
C ASP A 129 -23.15 6.39 11.74
N ASN A 130 -22.83 5.61 10.71
CA ASN A 130 -22.52 6.15 9.40
C ASN A 130 -23.85 6.38 8.65
N GLN A 131 -24.52 7.49 8.95
CA GLN A 131 -25.79 7.82 8.30
C GLN A 131 -25.56 8.30 6.88
N GLY A 132 -25.71 7.38 5.92
CA GLY A 132 -26.17 7.71 4.57
C GLY A 132 -25.15 7.52 3.46
N MET A 133 -25.69 7.16 2.29
CA MET A 133 -24.99 7.25 1.01
C MET A 133 -24.86 8.71 0.60
N LEU A 134 -23.71 9.10 0.03
CA LEU A 134 -23.68 10.33 -0.73
C LEU A 134 -24.21 10.11 -2.13
N GLN A 135 -25.01 11.08 -2.59
CA GLN A 135 -25.31 11.21 -4.00
C GLN A 135 -24.05 11.65 -4.74
N TYR A 136 -23.58 10.80 -5.64
CA TYR A 136 -22.51 11.15 -6.55
C TYR A 136 -23.00 12.21 -7.54
N SER A 137 -22.30 13.35 -7.63
CA SER A 137 -22.47 14.24 -8.78
C SER A 137 -21.89 13.58 -10.02
N LYS A 138 -22.62 13.55 -11.14
CA LYS A 138 -22.11 12.97 -12.40
C LYS A 138 -20.80 13.66 -12.81
N PRO A 139 -19.78 12.90 -13.23
CA PRO A 139 -18.52 13.48 -13.67
C PRO A 139 -18.72 14.26 -14.98
N ILE A 140 -18.02 15.37 -15.15
CA ILE A 140 -18.01 16.10 -16.41
C ILE A 140 -16.95 15.47 -17.32
N ILE A 141 -17.38 14.91 -18.44
CA ILE A 141 -16.48 14.19 -19.36
C ILE A 141 -16.06 15.17 -20.45
N LEU A 142 -14.74 15.31 -20.65
CA LEU A 142 -14.21 16.24 -21.65
C LEU A 142 -14.36 15.69 -23.08
N ASP A 143 -14.35 14.36 -23.24
CA ASP A 143 -14.72 13.67 -24.49
C ASP A 143 -16.25 13.49 -24.61
N SER A 144 -16.85 14.07 -25.66
CA SER A 144 -18.28 13.91 -25.94
C SER A 144 -18.63 12.59 -26.64
N LYS A 145 -17.64 11.79 -27.08
CA LYS A 145 -17.85 10.60 -27.90
C LYS A 145 -17.78 9.28 -27.14
N ARG A 146 -17.20 9.25 -25.93
CA ARG A 146 -17.05 8.04 -25.13
C ARG A 146 -17.38 8.30 -23.66
N TYR A 147 -18.35 7.57 -23.14
CA TYR A 147 -18.55 7.52 -21.70
C TYR A 147 -17.43 6.65 -21.10
N PRO A 148 -16.76 7.09 -20.02
CA PRO A 148 -15.76 6.29 -19.33
C PRO A 148 -16.40 5.02 -18.77
N ASN A 149 -15.77 3.87 -19.03
CA ASN A 149 -16.14 2.61 -18.39
C ASN A 149 -15.54 2.56 -16.99
N PHE A 150 -16.08 3.41 -16.11
CA PHE A 150 -15.66 3.45 -14.72
C PHE A 150 -15.81 2.06 -14.09
N ILE A 151 -14.79 1.67 -13.34
CA ILE A 151 -14.81 0.48 -12.50
C ILE A 151 -15.55 0.87 -11.22
N PHE A 152 -16.84 0.55 -11.19
CA PHE A 152 -17.67 0.77 -10.02
C PHE A 152 -17.47 -0.36 -9.00
N PRO A 153 -17.62 -0.05 -7.71
CA PRO A 153 -17.79 -1.08 -6.70
C PRO A 153 -19.05 -1.89 -7.03
N GLN A 154 -18.97 -3.22 -6.99
CA GLN A 154 -20.09 -4.10 -7.35
C GLN A 154 -21.02 -4.47 -6.19
N GLN A 155 -20.75 -3.96 -4.98
CA GLN A 155 -21.60 -4.23 -3.83
C GLN A 155 -22.53 -3.06 -3.54
N ASP A 156 -23.79 -3.39 -3.34
CA ASP A 156 -24.74 -2.55 -2.62
C ASP A 156 -24.35 -2.62 -1.15
N HIS A 157 -23.41 -1.80 -0.69
CA HIS A 157 -23.26 -1.62 0.75
C HIS A 157 -23.20 -0.15 1.15
N PRO A 158 -24.21 0.30 1.93
CA PRO A 158 -24.18 1.57 2.59
C PRO A 158 -23.13 1.46 3.70
N SER A 159 -22.41 2.56 3.91
CA SER A 159 -21.97 3.03 5.21
C SER A 159 -22.59 2.25 6.39
N GLY A 160 -21.94 1.16 6.80
CA GLY A 160 -22.37 0.35 7.95
C GLY A 160 -21.98 1.01 9.27
N GLU A 161 -22.44 0.43 10.36
CA GLU A 161 -22.00 0.79 11.70
C GLU A 161 -20.47 0.58 11.82
N VAL A 162 -19.72 1.67 12.04
CA VAL A 162 -18.27 1.60 12.18
C VAL A 162 -17.97 1.08 13.57
N SER A 163 -17.54 -0.17 13.66
CA SER A 163 -17.38 -0.86 14.93
C SER A 163 -16.01 -1.49 15.12
N ILE A 164 -15.73 -1.92 16.34
CA ILE A 164 -14.58 -2.72 16.72
C ILE A 164 -15.08 -4.07 17.24
N GLN A 165 -14.45 -5.15 16.79
CA GLN A 165 -14.61 -6.48 17.36
C GLN A 165 -13.44 -6.82 18.29
N VAL A 166 -13.74 -7.55 19.35
CA VAL A 166 -12.73 -8.02 20.32
C VAL A 166 -12.83 -9.54 20.44
N LEU A 167 -11.78 -10.24 20.03
CA LEU A 167 -11.70 -11.69 20.05
C LEU A 167 -10.69 -12.14 21.11
N LYS A 168 -10.98 -13.25 21.79
CA LYS A 168 -10.07 -13.88 22.76
C LYS A 168 -9.33 -15.04 22.10
N ASP A 169 -8.04 -15.18 22.42
CA ASP A 169 -7.17 -16.25 21.91
C ASP A 169 -7.19 -16.41 20.38
N ALA A 170 -7.34 -15.29 19.67
CA ALA A 170 -7.51 -15.23 18.23
C ALA A 170 -6.19 -15.02 17.49
N TYR A 171 -6.22 -15.25 16.17
CA TYR A 171 -5.06 -15.18 15.31
C TYR A 171 -5.23 -14.15 14.20
N THR A 172 -4.10 -13.61 13.73
CA THR A 172 -4.05 -12.82 12.50
C THR A 172 -2.82 -13.10 11.65
N LEU A 173 -2.94 -12.96 10.33
CA LEU A 173 -1.91 -13.30 9.36
C LEU A 173 -1.93 -12.37 8.12
N GLY A 174 -0.75 -12.15 7.55
CA GLY A 174 -0.59 -11.65 6.18
C GLY A 174 -0.70 -10.13 6.04
N TYR A 175 -0.45 -9.65 4.82
CA TYR A 175 -0.56 -8.22 4.51
C TYR A 175 -1.99 -7.68 4.54
N SER A 176 -2.99 -8.53 4.39
CA SER A 176 -4.40 -8.10 4.43
C SER A 176 -5.05 -8.26 5.81
N GLY A 177 -4.28 -8.64 6.84
CA GLY A 177 -4.78 -8.77 8.21
C GLY A 177 -5.91 -9.78 8.31
N MET A 178 -5.72 -10.98 7.76
CA MET A 178 -6.69 -12.08 7.89
C MET A 178 -6.91 -12.41 9.35
N ILE A 179 -8.14 -12.74 9.73
CA ILE A 179 -8.55 -12.96 11.12
C ILE A 179 -9.03 -14.39 11.28
N PHE A 180 -8.57 -15.05 12.34
CA PHE A 180 -9.04 -16.37 12.72
C PHE A 180 -9.43 -16.37 14.19
N ASP A 181 -10.47 -17.11 14.54
CA ASP A 181 -10.90 -17.31 15.91
C ASP A 181 -9.97 -18.24 16.70
N ASN A 182 -10.36 -18.59 17.92
CA ASN A 182 -9.58 -19.48 18.79
C ASN A 182 -9.55 -20.95 18.35
N GLN A 183 -10.40 -21.35 17.39
CA GLN A 183 -10.40 -22.67 16.76
C GLN A 183 -9.67 -22.66 15.40
N VAL A 184 -9.00 -21.55 15.08
CA VAL A 184 -8.30 -21.34 13.81
C VAL A 184 -9.27 -21.41 12.62
N GLN A 185 -10.53 -21.02 12.84
CA GLN A 185 -11.50 -20.80 11.78
C GLN A 185 -11.38 -19.35 11.32
N MET A 186 -11.26 -19.15 10.02
CA MET A 186 -11.11 -17.82 9.44
C MET A 186 -12.43 -17.07 9.47
N VAL A 187 -12.44 -15.85 10.00
CA VAL A 187 -13.64 -15.00 10.08
C VAL A 187 -13.68 -14.09 8.86
N LYS A 188 -14.54 -14.41 7.90
CA LYS A 188 -14.64 -13.77 6.58
C LYS A 188 -15.01 -12.28 6.67
N SER A 189 -16.02 -11.94 7.46
CA SER A 189 -16.47 -10.55 7.67
C SER A 189 -15.46 -9.64 8.38
N LEU A 190 -14.42 -10.20 9.00
CA LEU A 190 -13.35 -9.44 9.68
C LEU A 190 -12.03 -9.46 8.92
N SER A 191 -11.89 -10.35 7.96
CA SER A 191 -10.72 -10.50 7.12
C SER A 191 -10.86 -9.60 5.89
N THR A 192 -9.83 -8.83 5.55
CA THR A 192 -9.77 -8.21 4.22
C THR A 192 -9.07 -9.19 3.29
N LEU A 193 -9.74 -9.62 2.23
CA LEU A 193 -9.13 -10.43 1.18
C LEU A 193 -9.71 -9.94 -0.15
N SER A 194 -8.84 -9.46 -1.02
CA SER A 194 -9.23 -9.11 -2.37
C SER A 194 -8.65 -10.07 -3.38
N MET A 195 -9.42 -10.31 -4.42
CA MET A 195 -8.87 -10.61 -5.73
C MET A 195 -9.17 -9.44 -6.63
N VAL A 196 -8.17 -9.01 -7.40
CA VAL A 196 -8.41 -8.06 -8.47
C VAL A 196 -8.94 -8.90 -9.62
N ASN A 197 -10.24 -8.80 -9.93
CA ASN A 197 -10.86 -9.41 -11.11
C ASN A 197 -11.33 -8.30 -12.06
N MET A 198 -11.21 -8.50 -13.37
CA MET A 198 -11.37 -7.40 -14.33
C MET A 198 -12.77 -6.81 -14.29
N GLY A 199 -12.85 -5.48 -14.31
CA GLY A 199 -14.11 -4.72 -14.29
C GLY A 199 -14.72 -4.52 -12.91
N ILE A 200 -14.05 -4.97 -11.82
CA ILE A 200 -14.67 -5.03 -10.48
C ILE A 200 -13.65 -4.66 -9.40
N TRP A 201 -13.81 -3.50 -8.77
CA TRP A 201 -13.09 -3.18 -7.53
C TRP A 201 -13.92 -3.72 -6.36
N ASP A 202 -13.68 -4.97 -5.97
CA ASP A 202 -14.38 -5.61 -4.86
C ASP A 202 -13.39 -6.26 -3.89
N GLY A 203 -13.20 -5.60 -2.75
CA GLY A 203 -12.33 -6.02 -1.66
C GLY A 203 -12.85 -7.20 -0.85
N ARG A 204 -13.98 -7.80 -1.24
CA ARG A 204 -14.65 -8.93 -0.58
C ARG A 204 -14.89 -10.11 -1.52
N ARG A 205 -14.20 -10.19 -2.67
CA ARG A 205 -14.22 -11.40 -3.50
C ARG A 205 -13.20 -12.41 -3.04
N TRP A 206 -13.72 -13.57 -2.67
CA TRP A 206 -12.97 -14.72 -2.23
C TRP A 206 -12.95 -15.72 -3.38
N ASP A 207 -11.76 -16.22 -3.72
CA ASP A 207 -11.66 -17.54 -4.32
C ASP A 207 -11.42 -18.52 -3.17
N GLU A 208 -12.33 -19.45 -2.98
CA GLU A 208 -12.21 -20.51 -1.97
C GLU A 208 -10.95 -21.35 -2.21
N SER A 209 -10.44 -21.40 -3.45
CA SER A 209 -9.14 -22.02 -3.75
C SER A 209 -7.98 -21.28 -3.07
N PHE A 210 -8.09 -19.98 -2.79
CA PHE A 210 -7.09 -19.24 -1.99
C PHE A 210 -7.02 -19.78 -0.56
N PHE A 211 -8.13 -20.27 0.00
CA PHE A 211 -8.16 -20.90 1.32
C PHE A 211 -7.46 -22.27 1.32
N GLU A 212 -7.65 -23.05 0.25
CA GLU A 212 -6.92 -24.31 0.07
C GLU A 212 -5.42 -24.08 -0.21
N ASN A 213 -5.10 -22.98 -0.90
CA ASN A 213 -3.74 -22.54 -1.22
C ASN A 213 -3.10 -21.66 -0.13
N LEU A 214 -3.80 -21.35 0.97
CA LEU A 214 -3.26 -20.74 2.19
C LEU A 214 -2.42 -21.77 2.96
N VAL A 215 -1.53 -22.42 2.23
CA VAL A 215 -0.32 -23.01 2.77
C VAL A 215 0.72 -21.90 2.73
N PRO A 216 0.96 -21.29 3.88
CA PRO A 216 2.35 -21.24 4.30
C PRO A 216 2.51 -21.99 5.62
N THR A 217 3.74 -22.32 5.94
CA THR A 217 4.19 -22.55 7.31
C THR A 217 4.79 -21.24 7.86
N PRO A 218 4.06 -20.10 7.94
CA PRO A 218 4.65 -18.88 8.48
C PRO A 218 4.92 -19.11 9.96
N PHE A 219 5.92 -18.43 10.50
CA PHE A 219 6.22 -18.57 11.91
C PHE A 219 5.11 -17.95 12.75
N LEU A 220 4.64 -18.69 13.75
CA LEU A 220 3.69 -18.20 14.72
C LEU A 220 4.41 -17.44 15.83
N LYS A 221 3.98 -16.22 16.07
CA LYS A 221 4.40 -15.44 17.24
C LYS A 221 3.25 -15.24 18.20
N LYS A 222 3.43 -15.66 19.45
CA LYS A 222 2.48 -15.33 20.52
C LYS A 222 2.73 -13.91 21.02
N LEU A 223 1.65 -13.15 21.15
CA LEU A 223 1.61 -11.81 21.74
C LEU A 223 0.67 -11.83 22.95
N ASN A 224 1.17 -11.35 24.09
CA ASN A 224 0.38 -11.22 25.30
C ASN A 224 -0.41 -9.89 25.30
N GLY A 225 -1.45 -9.81 26.11
CA GLY A 225 -2.24 -8.59 26.26
C GLY A 225 -3.16 -8.28 25.08
N ILE A 226 -3.54 -7.01 24.97
CA ILE A 226 -4.52 -6.50 24.01
C ILE A 226 -3.77 -5.96 22.79
N ASN A 227 -3.87 -6.66 21.67
CA ASN A 227 -3.18 -6.29 20.43
C ASN A 227 -4.22 -5.99 19.36
N ALA A 228 -3.95 -5.04 18.48
CA ALA A 228 -4.86 -4.68 17.39
C ALA A 228 -4.25 -4.97 16.03
N VAL A 229 -5.10 -5.31 15.07
CA VAL A 229 -4.70 -5.51 13.66
C VAL A 229 -5.24 -4.38 12.80
N THR A 230 -4.34 -3.60 12.20
CA THR A 230 -4.68 -2.49 11.31
C THR A 230 -4.37 -2.80 9.85
N SER A 231 -3.58 -3.84 9.57
CA SER A 231 -3.13 -4.21 8.22
C SER A 231 -4.28 -4.28 7.20
N THR A 232 -4.15 -3.55 6.10
CA THR A 232 -5.00 -3.68 4.90
C THR A 232 -4.13 -3.77 3.65
N ARG A 233 -4.58 -4.50 2.63
CA ARG A 233 -3.78 -4.78 1.44
C ARG A 233 -3.20 -3.49 0.80
N TRP A 234 -1.94 -3.53 0.39
CA TRP A 234 -1.19 -2.45 -0.28
C TRP A 234 -0.84 -1.20 0.55
N SER A 235 -1.40 -1.03 1.74
CA SER A 235 -1.12 0.10 2.64
C SER A 235 0.34 0.24 3.07
N GLY A 236 1.13 -0.82 2.92
CA GLY A 236 2.54 -0.77 3.27
C GLY A 236 3.39 0.14 2.38
N VAL A 237 3.00 0.37 1.13
CA VAL A 237 3.78 1.19 0.18
C VAL A 237 2.94 2.24 -0.54
N ASN A 238 1.62 2.06 -0.61
CA ASN A 238 0.75 2.93 -1.37
C ASN A 238 0.08 3.96 -0.44
N TYR A 239 0.26 5.24 -0.80
CA TYR A 239 -0.25 6.36 -0.02
C TYR A 239 -1.78 6.38 0.09
N TYR A 240 -2.53 6.01 -0.96
CA TYR A 240 -4.00 5.95 -0.91
C TYR A 240 -4.47 4.92 0.14
N HIS A 241 -4.01 3.67 0.00
CA HIS A 241 -4.43 2.57 0.88
C HIS A 241 -4.05 2.85 2.33
N TRP A 242 -2.87 3.44 2.56
CA TRP A 242 -2.53 3.93 3.90
C TRP A 242 -3.51 4.98 4.41
N MET A 243 -3.75 6.05 3.65
CA MET A 243 -4.55 7.20 4.11
C MET A 243 -6.03 6.87 4.30
N PHE A 244 -6.60 6.05 3.42
CA PHE A 244 -8.04 5.79 3.36
C PHE A 244 -8.46 4.46 3.96
N GLU A 245 -7.54 3.51 4.20
CA GLU A 245 -7.90 2.16 4.66
C GLU A 245 -7.22 1.79 5.96
N GLU A 246 -5.89 1.94 6.06
CA GLU A 246 -5.17 1.52 7.27
C GLU A 246 -5.09 2.61 8.36
N LEU A 247 -4.72 3.85 8.02
CA LEU A 247 -4.65 4.96 8.97
C LEU A 247 -5.98 5.22 9.71
N PRO A 248 -7.15 5.16 9.05
CA PRO A 248 -8.43 5.34 9.75
C PRO A 248 -8.70 4.24 10.78
N ARG A 249 -8.15 3.03 10.62
CA ARG A 249 -8.24 1.94 11.61
C ARG A 249 -7.51 2.30 12.91
N PHE A 250 -6.35 2.94 12.82
CA PHE A 250 -5.68 3.50 14.01
C PHE A 250 -6.52 4.58 14.69
N TYR A 251 -7.16 5.43 13.91
CA TYR A 251 -8.02 6.50 14.44
C TYR A 251 -9.25 5.95 15.18
N ILE A 252 -9.92 4.94 14.63
CA ILE A 252 -11.04 4.23 15.28
C ILE A 252 -10.56 3.60 16.61
N LEU A 253 -9.40 2.94 16.61
CA LEU A 253 -8.81 2.35 17.83
C LEU A 253 -8.47 3.40 18.89
N LYS A 254 -7.96 4.57 18.49
CA LYS A 254 -7.74 5.68 19.42
C LYS A 254 -9.05 6.18 20.02
N LYS A 255 -10.09 6.29 19.20
CA LYS A 255 -11.42 6.77 19.62
C LYS A 255 -12.14 5.83 20.57
N SER A 256 -11.90 4.52 20.47
CA SER A 256 -12.50 3.55 21.37
C SER A 256 -11.95 3.61 22.81
N GLY A 257 -10.80 4.25 23.01
CA GLY A 257 -10.13 4.31 24.31
C GLY A 257 -9.49 2.99 24.76
N ILE A 258 -9.52 1.94 23.92
CA ILE A 258 -8.89 0.66 24.24
C ILE A 258 -7.37 0.86 24.24
N LYS A 259 -6.72 0.53 25.36
CA LYS A 259 -5.27 0.60 25.49
C LYS A 259 -4.60 -0.58 24.78
N ILE A 260 -4.15 -0.35 23.56
CA ILE A 260 -3.46 -1.36 22.73
C ILE A 260 -1.99 -1.50 23.12
N ASN A 261 -1.53 -2.73 23.31
CA ASN A 261 -0.13 -3.10 23.55
C ASN A 261 0.70 -3.04 22.27
N LYS A 262 0.23 -3.71 21.21
CA LYS A 262 0.87 -3.70 19.87
C LYS A 262 -0.15 -3.58 18.75
N PHE A 263 0.25 -2.86 17.70
CA PHE A 263 -0.48 -2.73 16.44
C PHE A 263 0.22 -3.57 15.36
N ILE A 264 -0.48 -4.56 14.83
CA ILE A 264 -0.04 -5.38 13.69
C ILE A 264 -0.48 -4.63 12.43
N SER A 265 0.48 -4.08 11.69
CA SER A 265 0.26 -3.05 10.67
C SER A 265 1.14 -3.27 9.44
N ASN A 266 0.74 -2.78 8.27
CA ASN A 266 1.65 -2.77 7.12
C ASN A 266 2.68 -1.64 7.15
N PHE A 267 2.85 -0.95 8.27
CA PHE A 267 3.91 0.04 8.46
C PHE A 267 5.27 -0.46 7.95
N ARG A 268 5.89 0.33 7.07
CA ARG A 268 7.20 0.10 6.45
C ARG A 268 8.22 1.18 6.80
N GLY A 269 7.83 2.19 7.58
CA GLY A 269 8.69 3.29 7.99
C GLY A 269 8.85 4.39 6.94
N TYR A 270 7.95 4.49 5.95
CA TYR A 270 7.92 5.65 5.06
C TYR A 270 7.51 6.91 5.81
N ASP A 271 8.00 8.06 5.37
CA ASP A 271 7.78 9.33 6.09
C ASP A 271 6.31 9.68 6.22
N PHE A 272 5.50 9.43 5.17
CA PHE A 272 4.05 9.62 5.26
C PHE A 272 3.39 8.75 6.35
N GLN A 273 3.89 7.53 6.59
CA GLN A 273 3.37 6.64 7.64
C GLN A 273 3.77 7.16 9.02
N LYS A 274 5.04 7.54 9.19
CA LYS A 274 5.55 8.09 10.45
C LYS A 274 4.80 9.37 10.84
N CYS A 275 4.78 10.35 9.93
CA CYS A 275 4.14 11.64 10.17
C CYS A 275 2.64 11.53 10.43
N SER A 276 1.94 10.63 9.73
CA SER A 276 0.49 10.43 9.95
C SER A 276 0.18 9.75 11.28
N LEU A 277 0.98 8.76 11.72
CA LEU A 277 0.82 8.14 13.03
C LEU A 277 1.13 9.10 14.17
N GLU A 278 2.19 9.89 14.03
CA GLU A 278 2.52 10.97 14.96
C GLU A 278 1.39 12.00 15.05
N ALA A 279 0.75 12.35 13.92
CA ALA A 279 -0.37 13.28 13.90
C ALA A 279 -1.58 12.82 14.73
N ILE A 280 -1.70 11.51 14.97
CA ILE A 280 -2.74 10.90 15.80
C ILE A 280 -2.17 10.29 17.09
N ASP A 281 -1.00 10.71 17.55
CA ASP A 281 -0.36 10.28 18.80
C ASP A 281 -0.17 8.76 18.95
N ILE A 282 0.08 8.04 17.84
CA ILE A 282 0.42 6.62 17.88
C ILE A 282 1.93 6.44 17.94
N ASN A 283 2.41 5.84 19.03
CA ASN A 283 3.82 5.51 19.18
C ASN A 283 4.22 4.35 18.26
N GLN A 284 5.18 4.60 17.36
CA GLN A 284 5.70 3.64 16.40
C GLN A 284 6.42 2.45 17.05
N ASP A 285 6.91 2.57 18.29
CA ASP A 285 7.51 1.46 19.04
C ASP A 285 6.48 0.36 19.39
N ASN A 286 5.19 0.68 19.31
CA ASN A 286 4.12 -0.28 19.50
C ASN A 286 3.72 -0.99 18.20
N ILE A 287 4.39 -0.71 17.08
CA ILE A 287 4.06 -1.31 15.80
C ILE A 287 4.87 -2.59 15.54
N ILE A 288 4.18 -3.59 15.00
CA ILE A 288 4.74 -4.81 14.42
C ILE A 288 4.37 -4.81 12.94
N SER A 289 5.36 -4.94 12.04
CA SER A 289 5.03 -5.03 10.62
C SER A 289 4.41 -6.38 10.29
N SER A 290 3.26 -6.35 9.63
CA SER A 290 2.63 -7.50 9.00
C SER A 290 3.52 -8.07 7.89
N SER A 291 3.43 -9.39 7.70
CA SER A 291 3.97 -10.08 6.52
C SER A 291 3.27 -11.42 6.30
N ASP A 292 3.51 -12.04 5.15
CA ASP A 292 3.07 -13.41 4.88
C ASP A 292 4.02 -14.46 5.50
N SER A 293 5.13 -14.02 6.10
CA SER A 293 6.13 -14.88 6.75
C SER A 293 5.82 -15.12 8.23
N TYR A 294 4.93 -14.30 8.82
CA TYR A 294 4.57 -14.37 10.23
C TYR A 294 3.08 -14.26 10.44
N GLY A 295 2.54 -15.11 11.31
CA GLY A 295 1.23 -14.92 11.90
C GLY A 295 1.34 -14.73 13.41
N PHE A 296 0.28 -14.17 14.00
CA PHE A 296 0.25 -13.84 15.41
C PHE A 296 -0.90 -14.56 16.09
N GLN A 297 -0.63 -15.19 17.23
CA GLN A 297 -1.66 -15.57 18.20
C GLN A 297 -1.67 -14.50 19.29
N THR A 298 -2.85 -14.01 19.64
CA THR A 298 -3.00 -12.94 20.63
C THR A 298 -3.99 -13.35 21.71
N GLU A 299 -3.69 -13.04 22.97
CA GLU A 299 -4.62 -13.26 24.10
C GLU A 299 -5.94 -12.48 23.89
N THR A 300 -5.83 -11.24 23.41
CA THR A 300 -6.97 -10.42 22.98
C THR A 300 -6.63 -9.70 21.69
N LEU A 301 -7.37 -10.01 20.62
CA LEU A 301 -7.27 -9.36 19.31
C LEU A 301 -8.37 -8.32 19.16
N VAL A 302 -7.98 -7.09 18.87
CA VAL A 302 -8.90 -5.99 18.58
C VAL A 302 -8.90 -5.75 17.06
N VAL A 303 -10.05 -5.95 16.44
CA VAL A 303 -10.22 -5.83 14.99
C VAL A 303 -11.13 -4.64 14.70
N PRO A 304 -10.58 -3.48 14.29
CA PRO A 304 -11.40 -2.35 13.88
C PRO A 304 -12.08 -2.64 12.53
N TYR A 305 -13.18 -1.95 12.27
CA TYR A 305 -13.83 -1.89 10.97
C TYR A 305 -12.83 -1.53 9.86
N SER A 306 -12.98 -2.15 8.69
CA SER A 306 -12.11 -1.88 7.54
C SER A 306 -12.81 -0.99 6.51
N PRO A 307 -12.37 0.26 6.31
CA PRO A 307 -12.83 1.09 5.19
C PRO A 307 -12.52 0.46 3.83
N TYR A 308 -11.64 -0.54 3.76
CA TYR A 308 -11.39 -1.34 2.56
C TYR A 308 -12.68 -1.95 1.97
N TYR A 309 -13.63 -2.33 2.84
CA TYR A 309 -14.91 -2.91 2.42
C TYR A 309 -15.78 -1.94 1.62
N ASP A 310 -15.51 -0.65 1.74
CA ASP A 310 -16.23 0.39 1.01
C ASP A 310 -15.77 0.43 -0.47
N SER A 311 -14.66 -0.23 -0.84
CA SER A 311 -14.31 -0.65 -2.21
C SER A 311 -14.65 0.35 -3.34
N GLY A 312 -14.50 1.65 -3.07
CA GLY A 312 -14.59 2.77 -4.04
C GLY A 312 -15.62 3.80 -3.62
N TYR A 313 -16.49 3.43 -2.68
CA TYR A 313 -17.18 4.35 -1.80
C TYR A 313 -16.16 4.89 -0.79
N VAL A 314 -16.06 6.21 -0.69
CA VAL A 314 -15.22 6.85 0.32
C VAL A 314 -16.12 7.43 1.40
N SER A 315 -16.05 6.83 2.58
CA SER A 315 -16.83 7.22 3.75
C SER A 315 -16.51 8.66 4.21
N THR A 316 -17.54 9.46 4.47
CA THR A 316 -17.40 10.88 4.86
C THR A 316 -16.59 11.05 6.13
N TRP A 317 -16.77 10.18 7.13
CA TRP A 317 -16.01 10.23 8.38
C TRP A 317 -14.50 10.09 8.16
N VAL A 318 -14.07 9.34 7.13
CA VAL A 318 -12.65 9.23 6.75
C VAL A 318 -12.16 10.56 6.20
N CYS A 319 -12.92 11.19 5.29
CA CYS A 319 -12.60 12.52 4.77
C CYS A 319 -12.49 13.55 5.90
N ASP A 320 -13.46 13.59 6.81
CA ASP A 320 -13.48 14.52 7.95
C ASP A 320 -12.31 14.28 8.89
N PHE A 321 -12.01 13.01 9.18
CA PHE A 321 -10.85 12.61 9.98
C PHE A 321 -9.55 13.13 9.36
N LEU A 322 -9.33 12.87 8.07
CA LEU A 322 -8.11 13.28 7.37
C LEU A 322 -8.00 14.81 7.36
N ARG A 323 -9.05 15.51 6.96
CA ARG A 323 -9.10 16.98 6.93
C ARG A 323 -8.79 17.57 8.30
N LYS A 324 -9.44 17.09 9.36
CA LYS A 324 -9.21 17.56 10.73
C LYS A 324 -7.78 17.33 11.20
N THR A 325 -7.15 16.24 10.76
CA THR A 325 -5.81 15.84 11.21
C THR A 325 -4.70 16.63 10.51
N PHE A 326 -4.85 16.91 9.22
CA PHE A 326 -3.77 17.43 8.38
C PHE A 326 -3.95 18.88 7.91
N LEU A 327 -5.17 19.43 7.91
CA LEU A 327 -5.38 20.86 7.64
C LEU A 327 -4.99 21.71 8.85
N ASN A 328 -4.53 22.94 8.60
CA ASN A 328 -4.26 24.02 9.58
C ASN A 328 -2.96 23.94 10.39
N LYS A 329 -1.94 23.21 9.92
CA LYS A 329 -0.61 23.19 10.58
C LYS A 329 0.48 24.01 9.88
N VAL A 330 0.23 24.53 8.68
CA VAL A 330 1.23 25.28 7.91
C VAL A 330 0.61 26.52 7.29
N THR A 331 1.31 27.66 7.38
CA THR A 331 0.94 28.89 6.67
C THR A 331 1.60 28.86 5.30
N MET A 332 0.80 28.84 4.23
CA MET A 332 1.29 28.97 2.85
C MET A 332 1.22 30.42 2.39
N LYS A 333 2.07 30.81 1.44
CA LYS A 333 1.93 32.11 0.77
C LYS A 333 0.62 32.12 -0.04
N GLU A 334 -0.11 33.23 0.07
CA GLU A 334 -1.33 33.41 -0.71
C GLU A 334 -1.05 33.26 -2.21
N ASN A 335 -1.97 32.60 -2.91
CA ASN A 335 -1.96 32.40 -4.36
C ASN A 335 -0.81 31.57 -4.93
N GLU A 336 0.02 30.94 -4.08
CA GLU A 336 1.20 30.19 -4.57
C GLU A 336 0.83 28.98 -5.43
N TYR A 337 -0.29 28.30 -5.14
CA TYR A 337 -0.65 27.01 -5.72
C TYR A 337 -2.05 27.00 -6.35
N LYS A 338 -2.50 28.12 -6.95
CA LYS A 338 -3.85 28.20 -7.54
C LYS A 338 -4.12 27.17 -8.63
N ARG A 339 -3.13 26.95 -9.50
CA ARG A 339 -3.21 26.02 -10.63
C ARG A 339 -2.03 25.08 -10.57
N ILE A 340 -2.30 23.80 -10.34
CA ILE A 340 -1.26 22.79 -10.17
C ILE A 340 -1.47 21.60 -11.10
N TYR A 341 -0.37 21.12 -11.65
CA TYR A 341 -0.29 19.86 -12.36
C TYR A 341 0.54 18.89 -11.52
N ILE A 342 -0.03 17.73 -11.23
CA ILE A 342 0.62 16.68 -10.46
C ILE A 342 1.34 15.75 -11.44
N THR A 343 2.66 15.91 -11.55
CA THR A 343 3.48 15.02 -12.37
C THR A 343 3.66 13.67 -11.70
N ARG A 344 4.00 12.66 -12.50
CA ARG A 344 4.42 11.34 -12.00
C ARG A 344 5.86 11.32 -11.53
N GLY A 345 6.68 12.31 -11.89
CA GLY A 345 8.04 12.47 -11.39
C GLY A 345 8.84 11.15 -11.42
N SER A 346 9.34 10.73 -10.26
CA SER A 346 10.10 9.47 -10.13
C SER A 346 9.26 8.19 -10.04
N ALA A 347 7.94 8.24 -10.27
CA ALA A 347 7.10 7.05 -10.23
C ALA A 347 7.54 6.02 -11.27
N ARG A 348 7.51 4.74 -10.88
CA ARG A 348 8.00 3.64 -11.72
C ARG A 348 7.08 3.31 -12.89
N TYR A 349 5.80 3.63 -12.79
CA TYR A 349 4.75 3.12 -13.66
C TYR A 349 3.73 4.20 -14.00
N ARG A 350 2.91 3.97 -15.05
CA ARG A 350 1.89 4.92 -15.53
C ARG A 350 2.48 6.30 -15.80
N LYS A 351 3.52 6.34 -16.62
CA LYS A 351 4.12 7.57 -17.12
C LYS A 351 3.32 8.09 -18.29
N ILE A 352 3.35 9.41 -18.48
CA ILE A 352 2.76 10.05 -19.64
C ILE A 352 3.85 10.18 -20.71
N HIS A 353 3.64 9.56 -21.87
CA HIS A 353 4.64 9.55 -22.95
C HIS A 353 4.86 10.95 -23.55
N ASN A 354 3.79 11.74 -23.69
CA ASN A 354 3.84 13.11 -24.18
C ASN A 354 3.77 14.17 -23.05
N GLU A 355 4.39 13.89 -21.89
CA GLU A 355 4.28 14.76 -20.71
C GLU A 355 4.88 16.15 -20.95
N GLU A 356 5.97 16.24 -21.72
CA GLU A 356 6.60 17.51 -22.06
C GLU A 356 5.63 18.45 -22.79
N ALA A 357 4.91 17.93 -23.78
CA ALA A 357 3.90 18.70 -24.53
C ALA A 357 2.72 19.11 -23.63
N LEU A 358 2.31 18.26 -22.69
CA LEU A 358 1.31 18.62 -21.69
C LEU A 358 1.81 19.75 -20.78
N ILE A 359 3.05 19.65 -20.28
CA ILE A 359 3.66 20.67 -19.41
C ILE A 359 3.78 22.00 -20.16
N GLU A 360 4.20 22.00 -21.41
CA GLU A 360 4.28 23.22 -22.24
C GLU A 360 2.91 23.89 -22.39
N LEU A 361 1.86 23.11 -22.69
CA LEU A 361 0.49 23.61 -22.74
C LEU A 361 0.07 24.23 -21.39
N LEU A 362 0.30 23.53 -20.28
CA LEU A 362 -0.14 23.98 -18.95
C LEU A 362 0.63 25.21 -18.45
N LYS A 363 1.91 25.36 -18.82
CA LYS A 363 2.70 26.57 -18.52
C LYS A 363 2.09 27.84 -19.10
N ALA A 364 1.46 27.76 -20.28
CA ALA A 364 0.77 28.90 -20.88
C ALA A 364 -0.48 29.36 -20.08
N TYR A 365 -0.93 28.55 -19.12
CA TYR A 365 -2.06 28.84 -18.22
C TYR A 365 -1.62 28.99 -16.76
N ASP A 366 -0.34 29.31 -16.53
CA ASP A 366 0.27 29.56 -15.21
C ASP A 366 0.21 28.37 -14.24
N PHE A 367 0.19 27.13 -14.75
CA PHE A 367 0.25 25.95 -13.90
C PHE A 367 1.65 25.73 -13.32
N LYS A 368 1.68 25.38 -12.03
CA LYS A 368 2.88 24.83 -11.38
C LYS A 368 2.93 23.32 -11.51
N ILE A 369 4.10 22.80 -11.87
CA ILE A 369 4.36 21.38 -12.02
C ILE A 369 4.92 20.84 -10.71
N LEU A 370 4.23 19.92 -10.04
CA LEU A 370 4.58 19.44 -8.71
C LEU A 370 4.72 17.92 -8.67
N ASP A 371 5.86 17.44 -8.17
CA ASP A 371 6.02 16.06 -7.72
C ASP A 371 5.67 15.98 -6.24
N MET A 372 4.51 15.41 -5.92
CA MET A 372 4.04 15.34 -4.53
C MET A 372 4.93 14.50 -3.62
N GLY A 373 5.79 13.63 -4.17
CA GLY A 373 6.75 12.85 -3.40
C GLY A 373 7.82 13.69 -2.70
N GLN A 374 7.98 14.96 -3.08
CA GLN A 374 8.94 15.90 -2.48
C GLN A 374 8.40 16.62 -1.25
N PHE A 375 7.11 16.48 -0.95
CA PHE A 375 6.43 17.21 0.12
C PHE A 375 5.98 16.26 1.22
N ASN A 376 6.08 16.71 2.47
CA ASN A 376 5.49 15.97 3.58
C ASN A 376 3.95 16.09 3.57
N ILE A 377 3.27 15.21 4.32
CA ILE A 377 1.80 15.12 4.33
C ILE A 377 1.08 16.44 4.64
N TYR A 378 1.63 17.29 5.51
CA TYR A 378 1.04 18.58 5.84
C TYR A 378 1.20 19.57 4.70
N GLU A 379 2.35 19.61 4.04
CA GLU A 379 2.58 20.42 2.85
C GLU A 379 1.66 19.98 1.71
N GLN A 380 1.55 18.67 1.46
CA GLN A 380 0.63 18.12 0.45
C GLN A 380 -0.81 18.56 0.71
N ALA A 381 -1.28 18.47 1.96
CA ALA A 381 -2.62 18.90 2.34
C ALA A 381 -2.85 20.40 2.10
N ASN A 382 -1.87 21.25 2.45
CA ASN A 382 -2.01 22.70 2.28
C ASN A 382 -1.89 23.15 0.81
N ILE A 383 -1.09 22.46 -0.01
CA ILE A 383 -1.01 22.68 -1.46
C ILE A 383 -2.39 22.42 -2.09
N PHE A 384 -2.99 21.26 -1.83
CA PHE A 384 -4.31 20.92 -2.37
C PHE A 384 -5.43 21.83 -1.83
N ASN A 385 -5.38 22.21 -0.55
CA ASN A 385 -6.33 23.17 0.04
C ASN A 385 -6.21 24.59 -0.54
N SER A 386 -5.08 24.93 -1.17
CA SER A 386 -4.83 26.23 -1.78
C SER A 386 -5.12 26.26 -3.29
N ALA A 387 -5.40 25.11 -3.90
CA ALA A 387 -5.59 24.99 -5.34
C ALA A 387 -7.04 25.26 -5.75
N ASP A 388 -7.19 26.07 -6.80
CA ASP A 388 -8.45 26.31 -7.51
C ASP A 388 -8.61 25.27 -8.64
N VAL A 389 -7.49 24.82 -9.22
CA VAL A 389 -7.45 23.90 -10.36
C VAL A 389 -6.32 22.89 -10.18
N ILE A 390 -6.65 21.61 -10.36
CA ILE A 390 -5.73 20.48 -10.26
C ILE A 390 -5.87 19.63 -11.52
N ILE A 391 -4.75 19.32 -12.17
CA ILE A 391 -4.71 18.35 -13.27
C ILE A 391 -3.72 17.25 -12.87
N GLY A 392 -4.08 15.98 -13.06
CA GLY A 392 -3.19 14.88 -12.76
C GLY A 392 -3.66 13.55 -13.32
N ILE A 393 -2.71 12.68 -13.63
CA ILE A 393 -3.01 11.29 -13.98
C ILE A 393 -3.40 10.49 -12.74
N HIS A 394 -4.31 9.54 -12.92
CA HIS A 394 -4.76 8.61 -11.89
C HIS A 394 -3.58 7.99 -11.10
N GLY A 395 -3.52 8.29 -9.80
CA GLY A 395 -2.51 7.74 -8.90
C GLY A 395 -2.58 8.31 -7.50
N ALA A 396 -1.84 7.68 -6.58
CA ALA A 396 -1.97 7.89 -5.14
C ALA A 396 -1.81 9.36 -4.70
N ALA A 397 -1.11 10.21 -5.46
CA ALA A 397 -1.00 11.64 -5.16
C ALA A 397 -2.37 12.37 -5.14
N LEU A 398 -3.35 11.90 -5.94
CA LEU A 398 -4.72 12.44 -5.95
C LEU A 398 -5.52 12.07 -4.69
N SER A 399 -4.99 11.24 -3.80
CA SER A 399 -5.57 11.05 -2.45
C SER A 399 -5.73 12.38 -1.71
N ASN A 400 -4.86 13.35 -2.00
CA ASN A 400 -4.89 14.68 -1.41
C ASN A 400 -6.07 15.55 -1.88
N VAL A 401 -6.88 15.12 -2.85
CA VAL A 401 -8.14 15.79 -3.24
C VAL A 401 -9.07 15.98 -2.04
N VAL A 402 -8.98 15.10 -1.04
CA VAL A 402 -9.70 15.23 0.23
C VAL A 402 -9.45 16.54 0.97
N PHE A 403 -8.32 17.21 0.70
CA PHE A 403 -7.94 18.46 1.32
C PHE A 403 -8.38 19.71 0.54
N CYS A 404 -8.91 19.55 -0.68
CA CYS A 404 -9.36 20.67 -1.49
C CYS A 404 -10.50 21.46 -0.82
N LYS A 405 -10.67 22.71 -1.27
CA LYS A 405 -11.86 23.50 -0.94
C LYS A 405 -13.00 23.09 -1.88
N PRO A 406 -14.26 23.29 -1.46
CA PRO A 406 -15.39 23.16 -2.37
C PRO A 406 -15.20 24.04 -3.61
N LYS A 407 -15.67 23.58 -4.77
CA LYS A 407 -15.56 24.20 -6.10
C LYS A 407 -14.16 24.23 -6.71
N THR A 408 -13.14 23.66 -6.06
CA THR A 408 -11.88 23.33 -6.75
C THR A 408 -12.21 22.44 -7.96
N LYS A 409 -11.56 22.68 -9.11
CA LYS A 409 -11.70 21.86 -10.31
C LYS A 409 -10.60 20.80 -10.36
N LEU A 410 -10.97 19.54 -10.52
CA LEU A 410 -10.04 18.43 -10.72
C LEU A 410 -10.22 17.83 -12.10
N VAL A 411 -9.17 17.79 -12.91
CA VAL A 411 -9.10 16.96 -14.12
C VAL A 411 -8.27 15.73 -13.82
N GLU A 412 -8.94 14.59 -13.73
CA GLU A 412 -8.29 13.30 -13.62
C GLU A 412 -8.09 12.67 -15.01
N ILE A 413 -6.84 12.32 -15.31
CA ILE A 413 -6.44 11.70 -16.57
C ILE A 413 -6.35 10.18 -16.36
N PHE A 414 -7.01 9.41 -17.22
CA PHE A 414 -7.06 7.95 -17.15
C PHE A 414 -6.49 7.27 -18.37
N ASN A 415 -5.85 6.12 -18.14
CA ASN A 415 -5.68 5.11 -19.18
C ASN A 415 -7.06 4.48 -19.47
N PRO A 416 -7.47 4.35 -20.74
CA PRO A 416 -8.81 3.87 -21.10
C PRO A 416 -9.11 2.45 -20.62
N LEU A 417 -8.09 1.67 -20.25
CA LEU A 417 -8.23 0.31 -19.73
C LEU A 417 -8.36 0.24 -18.20
N TYR A 418 -8.12 1.34 -17.47
CA TYR A 418 -8.15 1.37 -16.01
C TYR A 418 -8.71 2.69 -15.47
N MET A 419 -9.98 2.66 -15.04
CA MET A 419 -10.73 3.84 -14.62
C MET A 419 -11.46 3.65 -13.28
N PRO A 420 -10.76 3.55 -12.15
CA PRO A 420 -11.40 3.43 -10.83
C PRO A 420 -12.09 4.73 -10.40
N THR A 421 -13.06 4.62 -9.49
CA THR A 421 -13.96 5.73 -9.08
C THR A 421 -13.55 6.43 -7.79
N MET A 422 -12.48 6.00 -7.11
CA MET A 422 -12.14 6.45 -5.75
C MET A 422 -11.95 7.97 -5.60
N TYR A 423 -11.22 8.64 -6.50
CA TYR A 423 -11.00 10.09 -6.38
C TYR A 423 -12.21 10.90 -6.81
N TRP A 424 -13.05 10.37 -7.71
CA TRP A 424 -14.38 10.94 -7.96
C TRP A 424 -15.27 10.85 -6.71
N GLY A 425 -15.20 9.73 -5.98
CA GLY A 425 -15.85 9.58 -4.67
C GLY A 425 -15.38 10.65 -3.69
N ILE A 426 -14.06 10.80 -3.51
CA ILE A 426 -13.47 11.84 -2.63
C ILE A 426 -13.89 13.24 -3.07
N ALA A 427 -13.82 13.54 -4.37
CA ALA A 427 -14.21 14.82 -4.93
C ALA A 427 -15.68 15.16 -4.60
N SER A 428 -16.56 14.17 -4.75
CA SER A 428 -17.98 14.31 -4.40
C SER A 428 -18.18 14.60 -2.90
N GLN A 429 -17.40 13.96 -2.01
CA GLN A 429 -17.47 14.21 -0.56
C GLN A 429 -17.09 15.64 -0.17
N VAL A 430 -16.09 16.21 -0.84
CA VAL A 430 -15.51 17.50 -0.46
C VAL A 430 -15.95 18.65 -1.37
N GLY A 431 -16.91 18.39 -2.26
CA GLY A 431 -17.53 19.40 -3.13
C GLY A 431 -16.64 19.89 -4.27
N VAL A 432 -15.71 19.05 -4.74
CA VAL A 432 -14.81 19.34 -5.88
C VAL A 432 -15.56 19.09 -7.20
N GLU A 433 -15.38 20.00 -8.16
CA GLU A 433 -15.89 19.85 -9.52
C GLU A 433 -15.00 18.87 -10.29
N TYR A 434 -15.53 17.68 -10.56
CA TYR A 434 -14.75 16.56 -11.11
C TYR A 434 -14.89 16.46 -12.64
N TYR A 435 -13.76 16.47 -13.32
CA TYR A 435 -13.60 16.30 -14.75
C TYR A 435 -12.77 15.07 -15.07
N CYS A 436 -13.13 14.36 -16.13
CA CYS A 436 -12.42 13.19 -16.62
C CYS A 436 -11.84 13.44 -18.02
N SER A 437 -10.55 13.13 -18.19
CA SER A 437 -9.86 13.08 -19.48
C SER A 437 -9.40 11.66 -19.77
N ILE A 438 -9.74 11.13 -20.95
CA ILE A 438 -9.36 9.77 -21.35
C ILE A 438 -8.23 9.86 -22.37
N GLY A 439 -7.05 9.33 -22.03
CA GLY A 439 -5.93 9.27 -22.96
C GLY A 439 -5.98 8.05 -23.88
N ASN A 440 -4.91 7.86 -24.65
CA ASN A 440 -4.75 6.72 -25.53
C ASN A 440 -3.85 5.66 -24.88
N SER A 441 -4.23 4.39 -24.99
CA SER A 441 -3.36 3.27 -24.65
C SER A 441 -2.27 3.14 -25.70
N LEU A 442 -1.02 3.00 -25.26
CA LEU A 442 0.12 2.70 -26.12
C LEU A 442 0.26 1.18 -26.37
N ASP A 443 -0.40 0.36 -25.56
CA ASP A 443 -0.39 -1.09 -25.68
C ASP A 443 -1.52 -1.57 -26.61
N THR A 444 -1.15 -2.29 -27.67
CA THR A 444 -2.07 -2.93 -28.63
C THR A 444 -2.37 -4.39 -28.31
N HIS A 445 -1.58 -5.01 -27.44
CA HIS A 445 -1.76 -6.40 -27.00
C HIS A 445 -2.29 -6.44 -25.57
N PHE A 446 -3.61 -6.36 -25.46
CA PHE A 446 -4.33 -6.54 -24.20
C PHE A 446 -4.71 -8.01 -24.04
N ASN A 447 -4.34 -8.62 -22.91
CA ASN A 447 -4.89 -9.90 -22.50
C ASN A 447 -5.71 -9.69 -21.22
N GLU A 448 -6.95 -10.17 -21.24
CA GLU A 448 -8.00 -9.87 -20.26
C GLU A 448 -7.76 -10.47 -18.86
N THR A 449 -6.64 -11.16 -18.65
CA THR A 449 -6.46 -12.00 -17.45
C THR A 449 -5.56 -11.39 -16.38
N GLU A 450 -4.87 -10.27 -16.62
CA GLU A 450 -3.84 -9.76 -15.67
C GLU A 450 -3.96 -8.25 -15.39
N ILE A 451 -4.56 -7.90 -14.24
CA ILE A 451 -4.76 -6.49 -13.84
C ILE A 451 -3.46 -5.82 -13.38
N GLU A 452 -2.49 -6.59 -12.88
CA GLU A 452 -1.16 -6.06 -12.54
C GLU A 452 -0.46 -5.45 -13.76
N ILE A 453 -0.73 -5.99 -14.96
CA ILE A 453 -0.27 -5.42 -16.22
C ILE A 453 -0.90 -4.04 -16.43
N LEU A 454 -2.22 -3.89 -16.26
CA LEU A 454 -2.94 -2.62 -16.47
C LEU A 454 -2.57 -1.50 -15.50
N LEU A 455 -2.39 -1.83 -14.22
CA LEU A 455 -2.04 -0.86 -13.18
C LEU A 455 -0.71 -0.17 -13.44
N SER A 456 0.14 -0.74 -14.29
CA SER A 456 1.48 -0.23 -14.54
C SER A 456 1.64 0.53 -15.87
N LYS A 457 0.62 0.51 -16.75
CA LYS A 457 0.78 0.97 -18.14
C LYS A 457 0.86 2.47 -18.30
N ASP A 458 1.79 2.87 -19.15
CA ASP A 458 1.97 4.24 -19.60
C ASP A 458 0.80 4.67 -20.49
N ILE A 459 0.72 5.98 -20.73
CA ILE A 459 -0.40 6.59 -21.45
C ILE A 459 0.08 7.74 -22.32
N GLU A 460 -0.63 7.99 -23.42
CA GLU A 460 -0.56 9.26 -24.13
C GLU A 460 -1.78 10.12 -23.81
N VAL A 461 -1.55 11.35 -23.34
CA VAL A 461 -2.63 12.29 -22.99
C VAL A 461 -3.24 12.89 -24.27
N ASP A 462 -4.56 12.95 -24.32
CA ASP A 462 -5.26 13.73 -25.35
C ASP A 462 -5.21 15.22 -25.00
N LEU A 463 -4.24 15.92 -25.59
CA LEU A 463 -4.05 17.36 -25.36
C LEU A 463 -5.26 18.20 -25.80
N LYS A 464 -6.12 17.71 -26.70
CA LYS A 464 -7.32 18.45 -27.13
C LYS A 464 -8.38 18.48 -26.02
N GLN A 465 -8.52 17.39 -25.27
CA GLN A 465 -9.41 17.35 -24.11
C GLN A 465 -8.94 18.30 -23.02
N ILE A 466 -7.63 18.32 -22.74
CA ILE A 466 -7.04 19.26 -21.78
C ILE A 466 -7.22 20.70 -22.27
N GLN A 467 -6.89 20.99 -23.53
CA GLN A 467 -7.08 22.32 -24.12
C GLN A 467 -8.53 22.79 -24.03
N LYS A 468 -9.50 21.91 -24.28
CA LYS A 468 -10.93 22.20 -24.14
C LYS A 468 -11.28 22.57 -22.70
N PHE A 469 -10.80 21.82 -21.71
CA PHE A 469 -10.98 22.16 -20.31
C PHE A 469 -10.47 23.57 -19.99
N LEU A 470 -9.24 23.87 -20.43
CA LEU A 470 -8.58 25.15 -20.19
C LEU A 470 -9.31 26.34 -20.85
N THR A 471 -10.04 26.14 -21.94
CA THR A 471 -10.74 27.23 -22.66
C THR A 471 -12.20 27.40 -22.25
N GLU A 472 -12.87 26.32 -21.84
CA GLU A 472 -14.31 26.34 -21.55
C GLU A 472 -14.60 26.45 -20.05
N TYR A 473 -13.68 26.03 -19.18
CA TYR A 473 -13.92 25.88 -17.75
C TYR A 473 -12.91 26.60 -16.85
N LEU A 474 -11.87 27.23 -17.40
CA LEU A 474 -10.96 28.14 -16.69
C LEU A 474 -11.11 29.57 -17.19
#